data_AF-A0A6G4N160-F1
#
_entry.id   AF-A0A6G4N160-F1
#
_cell.length_a   1.000
_cell.length_b   1.000
_cell.length_c   1.000
_cell.angle_alpha   90.00
_cell.angle_beta   90.00
_cell.angle_gamma   90.00
#
_symmetry.space_group_name_H-M   'P 1'
#
loop_
_entity.id
_entity.type
_entity.pdbx_description
1 polymer ?
#
loop_
_entity_poly.entity_id
_entity_poly.type
_entity_poly.pdbx_seq_one_letter_code
_entity_poly.pdbx_strand_id
1 'polypeptide(L)'
;AVTTSKADVDQKVAMANKTAEALEKATADLTKANQDVEAINQIKLTQEYIAALRDYAQKIATVSPAEEKAMTDKLVALGKVLAKQNRFKANKNDSEEKLDLNNLSEATREELSLFAADLLNQIHAAFGTSKVEVTKDVTKIINDHVSTSKTNGVKGHDTEHLNKLLAQYNITSSETDENIGLNGGSGIYSAKQFVTKTELKRLIYNAVVNMMFNASEDYEINENNEFLHASSMAGLFAPEAKTSYLGVGTSYKDDFWQVVNFLFVHDKALTNSTFNRTALANPFDSQELLNTQKEAQ
;
A
#
# COMPACT_ATOMS: atom_id res chain seq x y z
N ALA A 1 46.01 32.43 36.88
CA ALA A 1 44.71 32.17 37.54
C ALA A 1 43.50 32.63 36.71
N VAL A 2 43.57 33.74 35.96
CA VAL A 2 42.42 34.26 35.16
C VAL A 2 42.22 33.55 33.81
N THR A 3 43.28 32.99 33.22
CA THR A 3 43.19 32.28 31.91
C THR A 3 42.55 30.91 32.01
N THR A 4 42.75 30.21 33.14
CA THR A 4 42.12 28.90 33.43
C THR A 4 40.61 29.05 33.60
N SER A 5 40.12 30.11 34.25
CA SER A 5 38.67 30.29 34.42
C SER A 5 37.92 30.63 33.13
N LYS A 6 38.56 31.31 32.17
CA LYS A 6 37.95 31.60 30.87
C LYS A 6 37.86 30.35 30.00
N ALA A 7 38.92 29.55 29.94
CA ALA A 7 38.92 28.28 29.21
C ALA A 7 37.87 27.30 29.78
N ASP A 8 37.74 27.22 31.10
CA ASP A 8 36.73 26.39 31.77
C ASP A 8 35.30 26.85 31.46
N VAL A 9 35.06 28.16 31.38
CA VAL A 9 33.75 28.72 30.99
C VAL A 9 33.46 28.42 29.52
N ASP A 10 34.42 28.66 28.63
CA ASP A 10 34.25 28.42 27.19
C ASP A 10 33.97 26.92 26.92
N GLN A 11 34.63 26.00 27.64
CA GLN A 11 34.35 24.56 27.56
C GLN A 11 32.95 24.20 28.08
N LYS A 12 32.51 24.78 29.20
CA LYS A 12 31.15 24.55 29.73
C LYS A 12 30.07 25.07 28.79
N VAL A 13 30.29 26.22 28.15
CA VAL A 13 29.38 26.76 27.14
C VAL A 13 29.30 25.83 25.92
N ALA A 14 30.43 25.34 25.41
CA ALA A 14 30.44 24.38 24.30
C ALA A 14 29.68 23.09 24.65
N MET A 15 29.89 22.56 25.86
CA MET A 15 29.18 21.37 26.35
C MET A 15 27.67 21.63 26.53
N ALA A 16 27.29 22.80 27.03
CA ALA A 16 25.89 23.19 27.15
C ALA A 16 25.21 23.31 25.79
N ASN A 17 25.87 23.93 24.81
CA ASN A 17 25.36 24.04 23.44
C ASN A 17 25.17 22.66 22.80
N LYS A 18 26.17 21.78 22.90
CA LYS A 18 26.06 20.40 22.39
C LYS A 18 24.92 19.62 23.07
N THR A 19 24.71 19.84 24.37
CA THR A 19 23.62 19.20 25.12
C THR A 19 22.27 19.74 24.67
N ALA A 20 22.16 21.05 24.41
CA ALA A 20 20.94 21.68 23.91
C ALA A 20 20.58 21.16 22.51
N GLU A 21 21.55 21.07 21.60
CA GLU A 21 21.35 20.50 20.25
C GLU A 21 20.91 19.03 20.31
N ALA A 22 21.52 18.23 21.20
CA ALA A 22 21.13 16.83 21.38
C ALA A 22 19.71 16.69 21.94
N LEU A 23 19.32 17.56 22.88
CA LEU A 23 17.97 17.58 23.45
C LEU A 23 16.92 18.02 22.42
N GLU A 24 17.23 19.03 21.61
CA GLU A 24 16.35 19.49 20.52
C GLU A 24 16.13 18.38 19.50
N LYS A 25 17.21 17.70 19.07
CA LYS A 25 17.12 16.55 18.16
C LYS A 25 16.28 15.41 18.77
N ALA A 26 16.53 15.03 20.02
CA ALA A 26 15.78 13.96 20.68
C ALA A 26 14.29 14.31 20.82
N THR A 27 13.96 15.57 21.10
CA THR A 27 12.56 16.05 21.18
C THR A 27 11.88 15.98 19.81
N ALA A 28 12.59 16.36 18.75
CA ALA A 28 12.08 16.26 17.39
C ALA A 28 11.88 14.80 16.95
N ASP A 29 12.85 13.93 17.23
CA ASP A 29 12.79 12.50 16.92
C ASP A 29 11.62 11.81 17.65
N LEU A 30 11.43 12.10 18.94
CA LEU A 30 10.29 11.60 19.72
C LEU A 30 8.95 12.14 19.20
N THR A 31 8.88 13.43 18.85
CA THR A 31 7.66 14.02 18.26
C THR A 31 7.31 13.32 16.96
N LYS A 32 8.30 13.10 16.09
CA LYS A 32 8.13 12.39 14.83
C LYS A 32 7.64 10.96 15.06
N ALA A 33 8.32 10.20 15.92
CA ALA A 33 7.97 8.81 16.19
C ALA A 33 6.57 8.66 16.81
N ASN A 34 6.16 9.59 17.68
CA ASN A 34 4.79 9.63 18.21
C ASN A 34 3.75 9.84 17.10
N GLN A 35 4.01 10.77 16.17
CA GLN A 35 3.11 11.02 15.04
C GLN A 35 3.05 9.83 14.07
N ASP A 36 4.17 9.14 13.84
CA ASP A 36 4.20 7.92 13.01
C ASP A 36 3.37 6.79 13.65
N VAL A 37 3.49 6.59 14.98
CA VAL A 37 2.67 5.60 15.71
C VAL A 37 1.19 5.98 15.74
N GLU A 38 0.84 7.26 15.96
CA GLU A 38 -0.54 7.74 15.87
C GLU A 38 -1.18 7.44 14.51
N ALA A 39 -0.37 7.47 13.44
CA ALA A 39 -0.77 7.28 12.06
C ALA A 39 -0.73 5.82 11.56
N ILE A 40 -0.47 4.84 12.44
CA ILE A 40 -0.53 3.42 12.06
C ILE A 40 -1.94 3.08 11.57
N ASN A 41 -2.03 2.69 10.30
CA ASN A 41 -3.24 2.25 9.64
C ASN A 41 -3.43 0.75 9.84
N GLN A 42 -4.67 0.31 10.06
CA GLN A 42 -4.97 -1.10 10.34
C GLN A 42 -6.09 -1.61 9.44
N ILE A 43 -5.97 -2.86 9.00
CA ILE A 43 -7.05 -3.58 8.33
C ILE A 43 -7.69 -4.59 9.30
N LYS A 44 -8.88 -4.26 9.79
CA LYS A 44 -9.71 -5.12 10.63
C LYS A 44 -10.47 -6.11 9.77
N LEU A 45 -10.41 -7.37 10.18
CA LEU A 45 -11.09 -8.51 9.59
C LEU A 45 -11.80 -9.31 10.69
N THR A 46 -12.85 -10.05 10.35
CA THR A 46 -13.45 -11.06 11.23
C THR A 46 -13.14 -12.45 10.72
N GLN A 47 -13.14 -13.44 11.63
CA GLN A 47 -12.98 -14.84 11.26
C GLN A 47 -14.08 -15.32 10.31
N GLU A 48 -15.31 -14.81 10.47
CA GLU A 48 -16.41 -15.13 9.58
C GLU A 48 -16.18 -14.62 8.16
N TYR A 49 -15.69 -13.40 8.01
CA TYR A 49 -15.35 -12.84 6.70
C TYR A 49 -14.18 -13.61 6.05
N ILE A 50 -13.14 -13.92 6.82
CA ILE A 50 -11.99 -14.72 6.35
C ILE A 50 -12.46 -16.09 5.82
N ALA A 51 -13.30 -16.79 6.59
CA ALA A 51 -13.84 -18.08 6.19
C ALA A 51 -14.71 -17.97 4.93
N ALA A 52 -15.56 -16.94 4.83
CA ALA A 52 -16.40 -16.71 3.66
C ALA A 52 -15.57 -16.42 2.40
N LEU A 53 -14.52 -15.61 2.50
CA LEU A 53 -13.68 -15.27 1.35
C LEU A 53 -12.84 -16.47 0.90
N ARG A 54 -12.35 -17.29 1.83
CA ARG A 54 -11.69 -18.56 1.52
C ARG A 54 -12.61 -19.52 0.76
N ASP A 55 -13.86 -19.66 1.23
CA ASP A 55 -14.84 -20.52 0.58
C ASP A 55 -15.16 -20.04 -0.85
N TYR A 56 -15.34 -18.73 -1.02
CA TYR A 56 -15.51 -18.10 -2.32
C TYR A 56 -14.31 -18.38 -3.24
N ALA A 57 -13.09 -18.03 -2.82
CA ALA A 57 -11.89 -18.17 -3.63
C ALA A 57 -11.64 -19.62 -4.09
N GLN A 58 -11.94 -20.59 -3.22
CA GLN A 58 -11.76 -22.01 -3.53
C GLN A 58 -12.77 -22.52 -4.57
N LYS A 59 -13.99 -21.97 -4.58
CA LYS A 59 -15.13 -22.55 -5.32
C LYS A 59 -15.54 -21.75 -6.55
N ILE A 60 -15.17 -20.47 -6.63
CA ILE A 60 -15.68 -19.52 -7.63
C ILE A 60 -15.54 -19.99 -9.09
N ALA A 61 -14.50 -20.77 -9.39
CA ALA A 61 -14.30 -21.30 -10.74
C ALA A 61 -15.33 -22.38 -11.18
N THR A 62 -16.14 -22.90 -10.26
CA THR A 62 -16.97 -24.10 -10.49
C THR A 62 -18.41 -24.02 -10.01
N VAL A 63 -18.74 -23.04 -9.17
CA VAL A 63 -20.08 -22.87 -8.59
C VAL A 63 -21.09 -22.39 -9.62
N SER A 64 -22.37 -22.69 -9.37
CA SER A 64 -23.45 -22.12 -10.16
C SER A 64 -23.59 -20.61 -9.91
N PRO A 65 -24.19 -19.84 -10.85
CA PRO A 65 -24.45 -18.40 -10.63
C PRO A 65 -25.27 -18.10 -9.38
N ALA A 66 -26.18 -19.00 -8.98
CA ALA A 66 -26.99 -18.83 -7.77
C ALA A 66 -26.15 -19.00 -6.49
N GLU A 67 -25.24 -19.97 -6.47
CA GLU A 67 -24.31 -20.18 -5.37
C GLU A 67 -23.28 -19.05 -5.28
N GLU A 68 -22.72 -18.62 -6.42
CA GLU A 68 -21.86 -17.43 -6.47
C GLU A 68 -22.56 -16.23 -5.86
N LYS A 69 -23.80 -15.94 -6.28
CA LYS A 69 -24.59 -14.84 -5.74
C LYS A 69 -24.78 -14.96 -4.22
N ALA A 70 -25.06 -16.16 -3.71
CA ALA A 70 -25.23 -16.36 -2.27
C ALA A 70 -23.92 -16.12 -1.49
N MET A 71 -22.78 -16.53 -2.04
CA MET A 71 -21.46 -16.27 -1.45
C MET A 71 -21.13 -14.78 -1.45
N THR A 72 -21.37 -14.10 -2.57
CA THR A 72 -21.06 -12.67 -2.72
C THR A 72 -22.02 -11.81 -1.88
N ASP A 73 -23.31 -12.13 -1.81
CA ASP A 73 -24.28 -11.47 -0.92
C ASP A 73 -23.83 -11.56 0.55
N LYS A 74 -23.35 -12.74 0.98
CA LYS A 74 -22.80 -12.92 2.33
C LYS A 74 -21.56 -12.04 2.56
N LEU A 75 -20.63 -12.04 1.61
CA LEU A 75 -19.41 -11.23 1.69
C LEU A 75 -19.71 -9.72 1.71
N VAL A 76 -20.69 -9.26 0.92
CA VAL A 76 -21.16 -7.86 0.96
C VAL A 76 -21.73 -7.51 2.34
N ALA A 77 -22.58 -8.37 2.91
CA ALA A 77 -23.18 -8.12 4.21
C ALA A 77 -22.13 -7.97 5.33
N LEU A 78 -21.12 -8.86 5.34
CA LEU A 78 -19.99 -8.81 6.27
C LEU A 78 -19.08 -7.60 5.98
N GLY A 79 -18.79 -7.35 4.69
CA GLY A 79 -17.95 -6.28 4.20
C GLY A 79 -18.45 -4.90 4.61
N LYS A 80 -19.75 -4.62 4.49
CA LYS A 80 -20.34 -3.33 4.91
C LYS A 80 -20.08 -2.99 6.38
N VAL A 81 -20.09 -3.99 7.26
CA VAL A 81 -19.78 -3.81 8.69
C VAL A 81 -18.29 -3.51 8.87
N LEU A 82 -17.42 -4.29 8.20
CA LEU A 82 -15.98 -4.13 8.28
C LEU A 82 -15.48 -2.82 7.66
N ALA A 83 -16.02 -2.41 6.52
CA ALA A 83 -15.69 -1.15 5.87
C ALA A 83 -15.90 0.04 6.81
N LYS A 84 -16.91 0.01 7.70
CA LYS A 84 -17.16 1.07 8.68
C LYS A 84 -16.15 1.13 9.82
N GLN A 85 -15.43 0.03 10.07
CA GLN A 85 -14.45 -0.08 11.15
C GLN A 85 -13.01 0.25 10.70
N ASN A 86 -12.80 0.28 9.39
CA ASN A 86 -11.54 0.56 8.73
C ASN A 86 -11.52 2.03 8.28
N ARG A 87 -10.66 2.84 8.88
CA ARG A 87 -10.55 4.28 8.60
C ARG A 87 -9.11 4.69 8.40
N PHE A 88 -8.88 5.52 7.38
CA PHE A 88 -7.55 6.04 7.13
C PHE A 88 -7.10 6.97 8.27
N LYS A 89 -5.84 6.87 8.67
CA LYS A 89 -5.18 7.79 9.59
C LYS A 89 -4.06 8.52 8.86
N ALA A 90 -4.22 9.83 8.76
CA ALA A 90 -3.21 10.70 8.16
C ALA A 90 -1.99 10.82 9.08
N ASN A 91 -0.79 10.76 8.49
CA ASN A 91 0.44 11.04 9.20
C ASN A 91 0.77 12.53 9.11
N LYS A 92 0.96 13.18 10.26
CA LYS A 92 1.31 14.61 10.34
C LYS A 92 2.74 14.90 9.83
N ASN A 93 3.58 13.88 9.73
CA ASN A 93 4.92 13.96 9.15
C ASN A 93 4.92 13.86 7.61
N ASP A 94 3.78 13.57 6.97
CA ASP A 94 3.71 13.55 5.50
C ASP A 94 3.93 14.97 4.95
N SER A 95 4.71 15.07 3.87
CA SER A 95 4.94 16.33 3.17
C SER A 95 3.62 16.89 2.59
N GLU A 96 3.42 18.20 2.76
CA GLU A 96 2.33 18.95 2.13
C GLU A 96 2.58 19.28 0.65
N GLU A 97 3.76 18.90 0.12
CA GLU A 97 4.11 19.06 -1.29
C GLU A 97 3.01 18.49 -2.21
N LYS A 98 2.74 19.23 -3.28
CA LYS A 98 1.80 18.82 -4.33
C LYS A 98 2.56 18.04 -5.41
N LEU A 99 2.28 16.75 -5.47
CA LEU A 99 2.92 15.79 -6.35
C LEU A 99 2.07 15.55 -7.59
N ASP A 100 2.69 15.52 -8.77
CA ASP A 100 2.04 15.14 -10.03
C ASP A 100 1.87 13.62 -10.08
N LEU A 101 0.62 13.14 -10.09
CA LEU A 101 0.29 11.71 -10.12
C LEU A 101 0.96 10.94 -11.25
N ASN A 102 1.17 11.58 -12.40
CA ASN A 102 1.77 10.93 -13.57
C ASN A 102 3.30 11.06 -13.60
N ASN A 103 3.90 11.77 -12.64
CA ASN A 103 5.33 12.01 -12.56
C ASN A 103 5.88 11.94 -11.12
N LEU A 104 5.43 10.94 -10.36
CA LEU A 104 5.96 10.68 -9.01
C LEU A 104 7.44 10.27 -9.09
N SER A 105 8.25 10.71 -8.12
CA SER A 105 9.64 10.29 -7.97
C SER A 105 9.76 8.80 -7.61
N GLU A 106 10.92 8.19 -7.88
CA GLU A 106 11.20 6.80 -7.48
C GLU A 106 10.98 6.57 -5.98
N ALA A 107 11.51 7.47 -5.14
CA ALA A 107 11.35 7.39 -3.68
C ALA A 107 9.88 7.43 -3.26
N THR A 108 9.05 8.27 -3.88
CA THR A 108 7.61 8.29 -3.60
C THR A 108 6.93 6.98 -4.04
N ARG A 109 7.26 6.45 -5.20
CA ARG A 109 6.68 5.18 -5.71
C ARG A 109 7.02 4.00 -4.80
N GLU A 110 8.27 3.92 -4.35
CA GLU A 110 8.73 2.93 -3.37
C GLU A 110 7.98 3.09 -2.03
N GLU A 111 7.87 4.31 -1.53
CA GLU A 111 7.18 4.61 -0.29
C GLU A 111 5.70 4.19 -0.32
N LEU A 112 4.99 4.50 -1.41
CA LEU A 112 3.58 4.11 -1.59
C LEU A 112 3.41 2.59 -1.63
N SER A 113 4.34 1.89 -2.29
CA SER A 113 4.32 0.43 -2.36
C SER A 113 4.61 -0.21 -1.00
N LEU A 114 5.53 0.36 -0.22
CA LEU A 114 5.85 -0.09 1.14
C LEU A 114 4.69 0.16 2.12
N PHE A 115 4.01 1.30 1.99
CA PHE A 115 2.79 1.59 2.74
C PHE A 115 1.69 0.56 2.44
N ALA A 116 1.45 0.23 1.17
CA ALA A 116 0.51 -0.81 0.78
C ALA A 116 0.93 -2.21 1.28
N ALA A 117 2.23 -2.51 1.24
CA ALA A 117 2.75 -3.79 1.71
C ALA A 117 2.52 -4.00 3.20
N ASP A 118 2.58 -2.96 4.04
CA ASP A 118 2.20 -3.08 5.46
C ASP A 118 0.72 -3.50 5.59
N LEU A 119 -0.20 -2.80 4.91
CA LEU A 119 -1.64 -3.12 4.92
C LEU A 119 -1.92 -4.54 4.44
N LEU A 120 -1.33 -4.95 3.30
CA LEU A 120 -1.53 -6.29 2.75
C LEU A 120 -0.91 -7.36 3.64
N ASN A 121 0.22 -7.10 4.29
CA ASN A 121 0.82 -8.07 5.20
C ASN A 121 0.00 -8.28 6.47
N GLN A 122 -0.77 -7.29 6.94
CA GLN A 122 -1.78 -7.49 7.99
C GLN A 122 -2.88 -8.46 7.52
N ILE A 123 -3.37 -8.29 6.28
CA ILE A 123 -4.37 -9.18 5.66
C ILE A 123 -3.78 -10.59 5.52
N HIS A 124 -2.59 -10.72 4.92
CA HIS A 124 -1.94 -12.00 4.68
C HIS A 124 -1.67 -12.74 5.99
N ALA A 125 -1.26 -12.05 7.05
CA ALA A 125 -1.11 -12.66 8.38
C ALA A 125 -2.44 -13.19 8.93
N ALA A 126 -3.54 -12.45 8.78
CA ALA A 126 -4.87 -12.89 9.22
C ALA A 126 -5.40 -14.08 8.39
N PHE A 127 -5.11 -14.10 7.09
CA PHE A 127 -5.45 -15.22 6.23
C PHE A 127 -4.48 -16.39 6.37
N GLY A 128 -3.24 -16.19 6.85
CA GLY A 128 -2.21 -17.23 6.86
C GLY A 128 -1.63 -17.52 5.47
N THR A 129 -1.51 -16.49 4.63
CA THR A 129 -0.87 -16.55 3.31
C THR A 129 0.53 -15.92 3.35
N SER A 130 1.35 -16.17 2.33
CA SER A 130 2.75 -15.73 2.28
C SER A 130 2.88 -14.21 2.26
N LYS A 131 3.86 -13.66 3.00
CA LYS A 131 4.15 -12.23 3.06
C LYS A 131 4.47 -11.66 1.66
N VAL A 132 4.09 -10.40 1.42
CA VAL A 132 4.53 -9.62 0.27
C VAL A 132 5.73 -8.74 0.60
N GLU A 133 6.64 -8.60 -0.36
CA GLU A 133 7.84 -7.78 -0.28
C GLU A 133 7.84 -6.73 -1.39
N VAL A 134 8.55 -5.62 -1.21
CA VAL A 134 8.68 -4.58 -2.23
C VAL A 134 10.12 -4.55 -2.72
N THR A 135 10.32 -4.49 -4.04
CA THR A 135 11.64 -4.30 -4.66
C THR A 135 11.59 -3.15 -5.66
N LYS A 136 12.76 -2.61 -6.01
CA LYS A 136 12.86 -1.54 -7.02
C LYS A 136 12.26 -1.93 -8.38
N ASP A 137 12.38 -3.20 -8.76
CA ASP A 137 11.97 -3.64 -10.10
C ASP A 137 10.44 -3.71 -10.22
N VAL A 138 9.72 -4.26 -9.23
CA VAL A 138 8.25 -4.32 -9.30
C VAL A 138 7.63 -2.93 -9.21
N THR A 139 8.20 -2.03 -8.40
CA THR A 139 7.75 -0.64 -8.31
C THR A 139 7.97 0.09 -9.63
N LYS A 140 9.12 -0.12 -10.28
CA LYS A 140 9.39 0.42 -11.62
C LYS A 140 8.43 -0.12 -12.66
N ILE A 141 8.24 -1.45 -12.75
CA ILE A 141 7.36 -2.08 -13.75
C ILE A 141 5.94 -1.51 -13.67
N ILE A 142 5.33 -1.49 -12.48
CA ILE A 142 3.95 -1.02 -12.37
C ILE A 142 3.83 0.49 -12.62
N ASN A 143 4.81 1.28 -12.20
CA ASN A 143 4.75 2.73 -12.40
C ASN A 143 5.01 3.13 -13.86
N ASP A 144 5.88 2.41 -14.57
CA ASP A 144 6.00 2.54 -16.02
C ASP A 144 4.69 2.13 -16.70
N HIS A 145 4.07 1.04 -16.23
CA HIS A 145 2.80 0.57 -16.79
C HIS A 145 1.67 1.59 -16.66
N VAL A 146 1.43 2.11 -15.44
CA VAL A 146 0.36 3.09 -15.21
C VAL A 146 0.64 4.43 -15.88
N SER A 147 1.91 4.86 -16.01
CA SER A 147 2.24 6.16 -16.61
C SER A 147 2.23 6.17 -18.14
N THR A 148 2.60 5.06 -18.80
CA THR A 148 2.75 5.04 -20.27
C THR A 148 1.64 4.30 -21.01
N SER A 149 0.89 3.42 -20.35
CA SER A 149 -0.23 2.74 -21.00
C SER A 149 -1.36 3.72 -21.35
N LYS A 150 -1.94 3.57 -22.55
CA LYS A 150 -3.07 4.40 -23.00
C LYS A 150 -4.44 3.91 -22.53
N THR A 151 -4.53 2.65 -22.11
CA THR A 151 -5.80 1.99 -21.78
C THR A 151 -5.83 1.43 -20.36
N ASN A 152 -4.68 1.26 -19.69
CA ASN A 152 -4.64 0.80 -18.31
C ASN A 152 -5.32 1.79 -17.36
N GLY A 153 -6.18 1.30 -16.48
CA GLY A 153 -6.90 2.08 -15.47
C GLY A 153 -8.40 2.09 -15.73
N VAL A 154 -8.98 3.25 -16.04
CA VAL A 154 -10.43 3.43 -16.26
C VAL A 154 -11.00 2.50 -17.34
N LYS A 155 -10.21 2.19 -18.38
CA LYS A 155 -10.63 1.31 -19.48
C LYS A 155 -10.31 -0.18 -19.22
N GLY A 156 -9.89 -0.53 -18.00
CA GLY A 156 -9.52 -1.88 -17.59
C GLY A 156 -8.01 -2.15 -17.71
N HIS A 157 -7.65 -3.44 -17.66
CA HIS A 157 -6.26 -3.91 -17.73
C HIS A 157 -5.69 -3.78 -19.15
N ASP A 158 -4.48 -3.21 -19.28
CA ASP A 158 -3.72 -3.25 -20.54
C ASP A 158 -2.64 -4.33 -20.46
N THR A 159 -3.09 -5.58 -20.57
CA THR A 159 -2.23 -6.76 -20.43
C THR A 159 -1.13 -6.81 -21.49
N GLU A 160 -1.37 -6.32 -22.71
CA GLU A 160 -0.35 -6.26 -23.76
C GLU A 160 0.82 -5.35 -23.34
N HIS A 161 0.52 -4.17 -22.80
CA HIS A 161 1.55 -3.25 -22.33
C HIS A 161 2.27 -3.79 -21.09
N LEU A 162 1.55 -4.35 -20.11
CA LEU A 162 2.18 -4.94 -18.93
C LEU A 162 3.12 -6.09 -19.32
N ASN A 163 2.68 -6.98 -20.22
CA ASN A 163 3.50 -8.09 -20.73
C ASN A 163 4.80 -7.61 -21.38
N LYS A 164 4.77 -6.51 -22.14
CA LYS A 164 5.97 -5.91 -22.74
C LYS A 164 6.98 -5.43 -21.70
N LEU A 165 6.52 -4.91 -20.57
CA LEU A 165 7.40 -4.48 -19.47
C LEU A 165 7.96 -5.68 -18.71
N LEU A 166 7.11 -6.66 -18.36
CA LEU A 166 7.53 -7.91 -17.70
C LEU A 166 8.56 -8.69 -18.53
N ALA A 167 8.40 -8.72 -19.85
CA ALA A 167 9.33 -9.40 -20.77
C ALA A 167 10.75 -8.81 -20.74
N GLN A 168 10.93 -7.53 -20.37
CA GLN A 168 12.26 -6.93 -20.21
C GLN A 168 13.06 -7.58 -19.06
N TYR A 169 12.36 -8.25 -18.15
CA TYR A 169 12.92 -8.98 -17.02
C TYR A 169 12.86 -10.51 -17.20
N ASN A 170 12.49 -11.01 -18.38
CA ASN A 170 12.19 -12.42 -18.63
C ASN A 170 11.11 -13.00 -17.68
N ILE A 171 10.10 -12.20 -17.33
CA ILE A 171 8.97 -12.64 -16.49
C ILE A 171 7.79 -13.02 -17.39
N THR A 172 7.21 -14.19 -17.14
CA THR A 172 5.94 -14.62 -17.76
C THR A 172 4.75 -14.14 -16.93
N SER A 173 3.76 -13.51 -17.57
CA SER A 173 2.60 -12.92 -16.88
C SER A 173 1.58 -13.91 -16.32
N SER A 174 1.69 -15.21 -16.64
CA SER A 174 0.83 -16.25 -16.04
C SER A 174 1.04 -16.42 -14.54
N GLU A 175 2.11 -15.87 -13.99
CA GLU A 175 2.49 -15.93 -12.57
C GLU A 175 2.52 -14.51 -11.97
N THR A 176 1.72 -13.60 -12.51
CA THR A 176 1.57 -12.22 -12.02
C THR A 176 0.10 -11.85 -11.96
N ASP A 177 -0.28 -11.07 -10.94
CA ASP A 177 -1.63 -10.54 -10.79
C ASP A 177 -1.59 -9.01 -10.80
N GLU A 178 -2.46 -8.39 -11.59
CA GLU A 178 -2.75 -6.96 -11.46
C GLU A 178 -4.16 -6.76 -10.92
N ASN A 179 -4.32 -5.85 -9.97
CA ASN A 179 -5.61 -5.42 -9.47
C ASN A 179 -5.74 -3.91 -9.64
N ILE A 180 -6.86 -3.45 -10.20
CA ILE A 180 -7.11 -2.02 -10.48
C ILE A 180 -8.24 -1.54 -9.58
N GLY A 181 -7.92 -0.63 -8.68
CA GLY A 181 -8.88 0.05 -7.82
C GLY A 181 -9.29 1.36 -8.47
N LEU A 182 -10.58 1.51 -8.72
CA LEU A 182 -11.20 2.76 -9.13
C LEU A 182 -12.02 3.28 -7.96
N ASN A 183 -11.43 4.18 -7.16
CA ASN A 183 -12.15 4.76 -6.03
C ASN A 183 -12.96 5.96 -6.49
N GLY A 184 -14.22 6.11 -6.06
CA GLY A 184 -14.98 7.35 -6.26
C GLY A 184 -16.21 7.26 -7.17
N GLY A 185 -17.28 7.90 -6.71
CA GLY A 185 -18.51 8.16 -7.46
C GLY A 185 -18.42 9.44 -8.29
N SER A 186 -19.27 9.54 -9.32
CA SER A 186 -19.43 10.70 -10.20
C SER A 186 -19.44 12.06 -9.47
N GLY A 187 -18.77 13.07 -10.02
CA GLY A 187 -18.93 14.48 -9.63
C GLY A 187 -17.65 15.31 -9.55
N ILE A 188 -17.77 16.52 -8.95
CA ILE A 188 -16.77 17.60 -8.80
C ILE A 188 -15.42 17.23 -8.15
N TYR A 189 -15.22 15.97 -7.77
CA TYR A 189 -13.99 15.44 -7.19
C TYR A 189 -13.06 14.78 -8.23
N SER A 190 -13.38 14.84 -9.53
CA SER A 190 -12.74 14.03 -10.57
C SER A 190 -11.37 14.53 -11.07
N ALA A 191 -11.05 15.83 -10.97
CA ALA A 191 -9.83 16.39 -11.56
C ALA A 191 -8.79 16.82 -10.51
N LYS A 192 -8.03 15.86 -9.96
CA LYS A 192 -6.86 16.14 -9.11
C LYS A 192 -5.60 15.51 -9.67
N GLN A 193 -4.98 16.15 -10.65
CA GLN A 193 -3.67 15.69 -11.14
C GLN A 193 -2.56 15.89 -10.10
N PHE A 194 -2.67 16.93 -9.26
CA PHE A 194 -1.71 17.26 -8.21
C PHE A 194 -2.29 16.99 -6.82
N VAL A 195 -1.63 16.14 -6.04
CA VAL A 195 -2.13 15.67 -4.73
C VAL A 195 -1.01 15.65 -3.70
N THR A 196 -1.36 15.69 -2.41
CA THR A 196 -0.37 15.49 -1.33
C THR A 196 -0.03 14.02 -1.14
N LYS A 197 1.06 13.76 -0.43
CA LYS A 197 1.45 12.40 -0.02
C LYS A 197 0.37 11.71 0.83
N THR A 198 -0.26 12.46 1.75
CA THR A 198 -1.39 11.95 2.54
C THR A 198 -2.59 11.58 1.68
N GLU A 199 -2.89 12.37 0.63
CA GLU A 199 -3.98 12.06 -0.31
C GLU A 199 -3.71 10.77 -1.08
N LEU A 200 -2.45 10.52 -1.49
CA LEU A 200 -2.02 9.28 -2.13
C LEU A 200 -2.14 8.06 -1.20
N LYS A 201 -1.65 8.17 0.04
CA LYS A 201 -1.75 7.08 1.03
C LYS A 201 -3.21 6.76 1.36
N ARG A 202 -4.06 7.79 1.51
CA ARG A 202 -5.51 7.60 1.66
C ARG A 202 -6.13 6.91 0.46
N LEU A 203 -5.76 7.30 -0.76
CA LEU A 203 -6.26 6.67 -1.98
C LEU A 203 -5.92 5.16 -2.02
N ILE A 204 -4.68 4.79 -1.69
CA ILE A 204 -4.25 3.39 -1.60
C ILE A 204 -5.01 2.65 -0.50
N TYR A 205 -5.11 3.24 0.70
CA TYR A 205 -5.85 2.64 1.80
C TYR A 205 -7.31 2.38 1.43
N ASN A 206 -7.98 3.36 0.82
CA ASN A 206 -9.36 3.23 0.37
C ASN A 206 -9.50 2.21 -0.76
N ALA A 207 -8.50 2.06 -1.65
CA ALA A 207 -8.50 1.01 -2.67
C ALA A 207 -8.46 -0.38 -2.04
N VAL A 208 -7.57 -0.60 -1.06
CA VAL A 208 -7.48 -1.88 -0.32
C VAL A 208 -8.79 -2.17 0.39
N VAL A 209 -9.34 -1.20 1.13
CA VAL A 209 -10.63 -1.37 1.85
C VAL A 209 -11.78 -1.64 0.87
N ASN A 210 -11.84 -0.92 -0.26
CA ASN A 210 -12.86 -1.12 -1.28
C ASN A 210 -12.78 -2.50 -1.91
N MET A 211 -11.59 -2.93 -2.35
CA MET A 211 -11.42 -4.26 -2.94
C MET A 211 -11.78 -5.37 -1.96
N MET A 212 -11.38 -5.23 -0.69
CA MET A 212 -11.71 -6.24 0.33
C MET A 212 -13.21 -6.23 0.64
N PHE A 213 -13.84 -5.08 0.83
CA PHE A 213 -15.17 -5.02 1.46
C PHE A 213 -16.30 -4.54 0.56
N ASN A 214 -16.00 -4.25 -0.71
CA ASN A 214 -16.92 -3.63 -1.66
C ASN A 214 -17.54 -2.30 -1.14
N ALA A 215 -16.78 -1.62 -0.30
CA ALA A 215 -17.17 -0.39 0.36
C ALA A 215 -15.91 0.28 0.92
N SER A 216 -15.94 1.59 1.07
CA SER A 216 -14.87 2.36 1.74
C SER A 216 -15.46 3.30 2.79
N GLU A 217 -14.63 4.15 3.38
CA GLU A 217 -15.10 5.17 4.32
C GLU A 217 -16.02 6.23 3.68
N ASP A 218 -15.88 6.45 2.37
CA ASP A 218 -16.54 7.54 1.65
C ASP A 218 -17.79 7.10 0.86
N TYR A 219 -17.97 5.80 0.61
CA TYR A 219 -19.11 5.29 -0.14
C TYR A 219 -19.34 3.78 0.04
N GLU A 220 -20.59 3.35 -0.18
CA GLU A 220 -20.97 1.93 -0.34
C GLU A 220 -21.34 1.72 -1.82
N ILE A 221 -20.70 0.77 -2.51
CA ILE A 221 -21.10 0.38 -3.88
C ILE A 221 -21.99 -0.86 -3.74
N ASN A 222 -23.20 -0.81 -4.31
CA ASN A 222 -24.14 -1.93 -4.25
C ASN A 222 -24.04 -2.87 -5.47
N GLU A 223 -23.22 -2.54 -6.47
CA GLU A 223 -23.20 -3.21 -7.78
C GLU A 223 -21.83 -3.73 -8.24
N ASN A 224 -20.73 -3.43 -7.54
CA ASN A 224 -19.42 -4.03 -7.85
C ASN A 224 -19.27 -5.36 -7.13
N ASN A 225 -18.68 -6.39 -7.77
CA ASN A 225 -18.35 -7.65 -7.12
C ASN A 225 -16.82 -7.80 -7.04
N GLU A 226 -16.20 -7.08 -6.09
CA GLU A 226 -14.75 -6.96 -5.92
C GLU A 226 -14.08 -8.23 -5.34
N PHE A 227 -14.80 -9.33 -5.10
CA PHE A 227 -14.24 -10.44 -4.32
C PHE A 227 -13.19 -11.29 -5.06
N LEU A 228 -13.08 -11.17 -6.38
CA LEU A 228 -11.89 -11.64 -7.11
C LEU A 228 -10.66 -10.83 -6.70
N HIS A 229 -10.77 -9.49 -6.63
CA HIS A 229 -9.71 -8.62 -6.13
C HIS A 229 -9.42 -8.90 -4.66
N ALA A 230 -10.44 -9.04 -3.81
CA ALA A 230 -10.23 -9.42 -2.40
C ALA A 230 -9.45 -10.74 -2.26
N SER A 231 -9.75 -11.72 -3.12
CA SER A 231 -9.07 -13.02 -3.11
C SER A 231 -7.60 -12.91 -3.55
N SER A 232 -7.30 -12.09 -4.56
CA SER A 232 -5.93 -11.78 -4.97
C SER A 232 -5.17 -10.98 -3.90
N MET A 233 -5.79 -9.92 -3.34
CA MET A 233 -5.25 -9.09 -2.23
C MET A 233 -4.97 -9.88 -0.96
N ALA A 234 -5.68 -10.98 -0.72
CA ALA A 234 -5.45 -11.88 0.41
C ALA A 234 -4.44 -12.99 0.10
N GLY A 235 -3.91 -13.07 -1.12
CA GLY A 235 -2.98 -14.11 -1.57
C GLY A 235 -3.63 -15.49 -1.77
N LEU A 236 -4.96 -15.57 -1.92
CA LEU A 236 -5.67 -16.84 -2.03
C LEU A 236 -5.57 -17.47 -3.43
N PHE A 237 -5.26 -16.69 -4.46
CA PHE A 237 -5.04 -17.20 -5.82
C PHE A 237 -3.58 -17.61 -6.12
N ALA A 238 -2.65 -17.29 -5.22
CA ALA A 238 -1.26 -17.74 -5.29
C ALA A 238 -0.83 -18.51 -4.02
N PRO A 239 -1.56 -19.56 -3.60
CA PRO A 239 -1.33 -20.23 -2.31
C PRO A 239 0.03 -20.94 -2.21
N GLU A 240 0.65 -21.22 -3.36
CA GLU A 240 1.94 -21.92 -3.47
C GLU A 240 3.13 -20.96 -3.62
N ALA A 241 2.89 -19.65 -3.73
CA ALA A 241 3.97 -18.66 -3.79
C ALA A 241 4.61 -18.54 -2.41
N LYS A 242 5.94 -18.64 -2.31
CA LYS A 242 6.64 -18.44 -1.03
C LYS A 242 6.85 -16.96 -0.74
N THR A 243 7.03 -16.19 -1.80
CA THR A 243 7.15 -14.74 -1.76
C THR A 243 6.44 -14.16 -2.98
N SER A 244 5.73 -13.06 -2.76
CA SER A 244 5.15 -12.24 -3.82
C SER A 244 5.72 -10.83 -3.73
N TYR A 245 6.18 -10.28 -4.84
CA TYR A 245 6.70 -8.93 -4.89
C TYR A 245 5.59 -7.95 -5.28
N LEU A 246 5.31 -6.98 -4.42
CA LEU A 246 4.27 -5.98 -4.59
C LEU A 246 4.85 -4.66 -5.11
N GLY A 247 4.26 -4.15 -6.18
CA GLY A 247 4.40 -2.76 -6.61
C GLY A 247 3.04 -2.08 -6.63
N VAL A 248 2.99 -0.81 -6.25
CA VAL A 248 1.80 0.04 -6.38
C VAL A 248 2.06 1.20 -7.32
N GLY A 249 1.15 1.39 -8.27
CA GLY A 249 1.12 2.52 -9.18
C GLY A 249 -0.16 3.33 -9.00
N THR A 250 -0.08 4.64 -9.18
CA THR A 250 -1.25 5.53 -9.24
C THR A 250 -1.19 6.33 -10.53
N SER A 251 -2.34 6.69 -11.09
CA SER A 251 -2.36 7.54 -12.29
C SER A 251 -3.56 8.47 -12.34
N TYR A 252 -3.37 9.59 -13.05
CA TYR A 252 -4.43 10.47 -13.50
C TYR A 252 -4.67 10.23 -14.99
N LYS A 253 -5.84 9.69 -15.35
CA LYS A 253 -6.19 9.37 -16.74
C LYS A 253 -7.65 9.65 -17.02
N ASP A 254 -7.94 10.11 -18.23
CA ASP A 254 -9.32 10.37 -18.69
C ASP A 254 -10.11 11.24 -17.68
N ASP A 255 -9.45 12.25 -17.10
CA ASP A 255 -9.98 13.12 -16.04
C ASP A 255 -10.45 12.37 -14.77
N PHE A 256 -9.79 11.26 -14.47
CA PHE A 256 -10.02 10.43 -13.29
C PHE A 256 -8.70 10.20 -12.54
N TRP A 257 -8.61 10.71 -11.31
CA TRP A 257 -7.39 10.66 -10.49
C TRP A 257 -7.29 9.46 -9.53
N GLN A 258 -8.39 8.74 -9.32
CA GLN A 258 -8.51 7.74 -8.27
C GLN A 258 -8.23 6.32 -8.79
N VAL A 259 -7.25 6.19 -9.70
CA VAL A 259 -6.77 4.90 -10.22
C VAL A 259 -5.59 4.43 -9.39
N VAL A 260 -5.70 3.24 -8.82
CA VAL A 260 -4.62 2.54 -8.11
C VAL A 260 -4.43 1.16 -8.71
N ASN A 261 -3.20 0.82 -9.07
CA ASN A 261 -2.85 -0.50 -9.58
C ASN A 261 -1.94 -1.19 -8.56
N PHE A 262 -2.26 -2.44 -8.23
CA PHE A 262 -1.43 -3.32 -7.42
C PHE A 262 -0.93 -4.43 -8.33
N LEU A 263 0.38 -4.54 -8.49
CA LEU A 263 1.02 -5.62 -9.23
C LEU A 263 1.69 -6.57 -8.25
N PHE A 264 1.34 -7.85 -8.36
CA PHE A 264 2.05 -8.94 -7.71
C PHE A 264 2.87 -9.70 -8.74
N VAL A 265 4.14 -9.90 -8.45
CA VAL A 265 5.00 -10.83 -9.18
C VAL A 265 5.38 -11.96 -8.23
N HIS A 266 4.90 -13.16 -8.50
CA HIS A 266 5.15 -14.32 -7.63
C HIS A 266 6.54 -14.90 -7.90
N ASP A 267 7.19 -15.45 -6.88
CA ASP A 267 8.53 -16.06 -6.97
C ASP A 267 8.67 -17.11 -8.10
N LYS A 268 7.60 -17.85 -8.39
CA LYS A 268 7.53 -18.80 -9.52
C LYS A 268 7.83 -18.16 -10.87
N ALA A 269 7.37 -16.93 -11.07
CA ALA A 269 7.59 -16.15 -12.29
C ALA A 269 9.07 -15.82 -12.52
N LEU A 270 9.92 -15.97 -11.49
CA LEU A 270 11.28 -15.44 -11.49
C LEU A 270 12.36 -16.49 -11.76
N THR A 271 12.01 -17.75 -12.01
CA THR A 271 12.97 -18.87 -12.12
C THR A 271 14.14 -18.60 -13.09
N ASN A 272 13.91 -17.90 -14.21
CA ASN A 272 14.92 -17.49 -15.19
C ASN A 272 14.91 -15.98 -15.46
N SER A 273 14.53 -15.19 -14.45
CA SER A 273 14.34 -13.75 -14.56
C SER A 273 15.60 -12.96 -14.19
N THR A 274 15.76 -11.77 -14.80
CA THR A 274 16.76 -10.77 -14.39
C THR A 274 16.25 -9.82 -13.29
N PHE A 275 15.02 -10.04 -12.80
CA PHE A 275 14.38 -9.26 -11.74
C PHE A 275 15.18 -9.27 -10.43
N ASN A 276 15.44 -8.09 -9.89
CA ASN A 276 16.08 -7.88 -8.61
C ASN A 276 15.11 -8.16 -7.47
N ARG A 277 15.44 -9.20 -6.70
CA ARG A 277 14.68 -9.70 -5.55
C ARG A 277 15.07 -9.06 -4.22
N THR A 278 15.93 -8.05 -4.22
CA THR A 278 16.37 -7.37 -2.99
C THR A 278 15.21 -6.58 -2.41
N ALA A 279 14.66 -7.08 -1.30
CA ALA A 279 13.59 -6.42 -0.58
C ALA A 279 14.06 -5.07 -0.02
N LEU A 280 13.21 -4.05 -0.18
CA LEU A 280 13.37 -2.76 0.48
C LEU A 280 12.95 -2.89 1.94
N ALA A 281 13.65 -2.17 2.82
CA ALA A 281 13.23 -2.04 4.22
C ALA A 281 11.90 -1.28 4.27
N ASN A 282 10.95 -1.76 5.08
CA ASN A 282 9.64 -1.13 5.22
C ASN A 282 9.58 -0.26 6.48
N PRO A 283 9.66 1.08 6.36
CA PRO A 283 9.56 1.97 7.52
C PRO A 283 8.13 2.08 8.06
N PHE A 284 7.14 1.50 7.38
CA PHE A 284 5.74 1.51 7.80
C PHE A 284 5.32 0.25 8.56
N ASP A 285 6.24 -0.72 8.75
CA ASP A 285 5.95 -1.90 9.55
C ASP A 285 5.51 -1.47 10.96
N SER A 286 4.29 -1.86 11.34
CA SER A 286 3.69 -1.42 12.59
C SER A 286 4.53 -1.78 13.82
N GLN A 287 5.25 -2.91 13.81
CA GLN A 287 6.10 -3.31 14.92
C GLN A 287 7.39 -2.48 14.95
N GLU A 288 7.95 -2.15 13.79
CA GLU A 288 9.13 -1.29 13.68
C GLU A 288 8.85 0.14 14.16
N LEU A 289 7.68 0.69 13.82
CA LEU A 289 7.25 2.01 14.29
C LEU A 289 7.11 2.06 15.81
N LEU A 290 6.53 1.03 16.42
CA LEU A 290 6.42 0.91 17.88
C LEU A 290 7.79 0.78 18.55
N ASN A 291 8.71 0.03 17.96
CA ASN A 291 10.08 -0.10 18.46
C ASN A 291 10.81 1.26 18.40
N THR A 292 10.73 1.95 17.26
CA THR A 292 11.34 3.28 17.05
C THR A 292 10.84 4.30 18.06
N GLN A 293 9.52 4.33 18.32
CA GLN A 293 8.94 5.22 19.35
C GLN A 293 9.51 4.93 20.73
N LYS A 294 9.64 3.64 21.10
CA LYS A 294 10.17 3.24 22.40
C LYS A 294 11.65 3.60 22.57
N GLU A 295 12.44 3.54 21.50
CA GLU A 295 13.85 3.96 21.52
C GLU A 295 14.02 5.48 21.63
N ALA A 296 13.02 6.25 21.20
CA ALA A 296 13.01 7.71 21.30
C ALA A 296 12.51 8.25 22.65
N GLN A 297 11.96 7.39 23.52
CA GLN A 297 11.45 7.71 24.86
C GLN A 297 12.57 7.65 25.93
#